data_AF-A0ABC8T5N8-F1
#
_entry.id   AF-A0ABC8T5N8-F1
#
_cell.length_a   1.000
_cell.length_b   1.000
_cell.length_c   1.000
_cell.angle_alpha   90.00
_cell.angle_beta   90.00
_cell.angle_gamma   90.00
#
_symmetry.space_group_name_H-M   'P 1'
#
loop_
_entity.id
_entity.type
_entity.pdbx_description
1 polymer ?
#
loop_
_entity_poly.entity_id
_entity_poly.type
_entity_poly.pdbx_seq_one_letter_code
_entity_poly.pdbx_strand_id
1 'polypeptide(L)'
;MKAFLDFRCSVIERRARFKLSQAKDRSHIVEGIIVGLDNLDGVIDRIRKASSHATASADLRKEFNLSEKQAEAIMDINLRRLTLLERNKFVEEGKSLMEQISKLEELLLSKKLIFQKFENDI
;
A
#
# COMPACT_ATOMS: atom_id res chain seq x y z
N MET A 1 37.41 -7.84 -9.43
CA MET A 1 36.65 -8.29 -8.24
C MET A 1 35.77 -7.18 -7.64
N LYS A 2 36.31 -6.03 -7.20
CA LYS A 2 35.51 -4.93 -6.58
C LYS A 2 34.37 -4.41 -7.46
N ALA A 3 34.64 -4.10 -8.73
CA ALA A 3 33.62 -3.60 -9.67
C ALA A 3 32.42 -4.54 -9.88
N PHE A 4 32.62 -5.87 -9.79
CA PHE A 4 31.55 -6.85 -9.90
C PHE A 4 30.64 -6.83 -8.66
N LEU A 5 31.23 -6.76 -7.46
CA LEU A 5 30.49 -6.66 -6.20
C LEU A 5 29.71 -5.35 -6.11
N ASP A 6 30.33 -4.24 -6.51
CA ASP A 6 29.67 -2.92 -6.54
C ASP A 6 28.48 -2.90 -7.49
N PHE A 7 28.62 -3.48 -8.68
CA PHE A 7 27.54 -3.60 -9.65
C PHE A 7 26.38 -4.43 -9.07
N ARG A 8 26.66 -5.61 -8.51
CA ARG A 8 25.64 -6.48 -7.90
C ARG A 8 24.91 -5.82 -6.74
N CYS A 9 25.63 -5.13 -5.85
CA CYS A 9 25.02 -4.37 -4.76
C CYS A 9 24.08 -3.28 -5.30
N SER A 10 24.47 -2.58 -6.36
CA SER A 10 23.63 -1.54 -6.98
C SER A 10 22.34 -2.10 -7.59
N VAL A 11 22.39 -3.31 -8.17
CA VAL A 11 21.20 -3.99 -8.72
C VAL A 11 20.25 -4.40 -7.60
N ILE A 12 20.77 -4.95 -6.50
CA ILE A 12 19.98 -5.31 -5.32
C ILE A 12 19.32 -4.07 -4.73
N GLU A 13 20.07 -2.98 -4.58
CA GLU A 13 19.55 -1.72 -4.05
C GLU A 13 18.40 -1.17 -4.93
N ARG A 14 18.59 -1.10 -6.26
CA ARG A 14 17.54 -0.63 -7.18
C ARG A 14 16.29 -1.52 -7.10
N ARG A 15 16.46 -2.85 -7.04
CA ARG A 15 15.34 -3.79 -6.90
C ARG A 15 14.61 -3.60 -5.57
N ALA A 16 15.34 -3.39 -4.48
CA ALA A 16 14.77 -3.14 -3.16
C ALA A 16 14.00 -1.82 -3.12
N ARG A 17 14.55 -0.73 -3.69
CA ARG A 17 13.85 0.56 -3.83
C ARG A 17 12.57 0.44 -4.64
N PHE A 18 12.61 -0.30 -5.75
CA PHE A 18 11.44 -0.54 -6.58
C PHE A 18 10.34 -1.29 -5.81
N LYS A 19 10.70 -2.38 -5.12
CA LYS A 19 9.75 -3.14 -4.27
C LYS A 19 9.20 -2.28 -3.14
N LEU A 20 10.04 -1.44 -2.52
CA LEU A 20 9.62 -0.54 -1.45
C LEU A 20 8.57 0.46 -1.95
N SER A 21 8.78 1.04 -3.13
CA SER A 21 7.79 1.92 -3.77
C SER A 21 6.46 1.20 -3.99
N GLN A 22 6.49 0.00 -4.57
CA GLN A 22 5.27 -0.79 -4.80
C GLN A 22 4.54 -1.14 -3.50
N ALA A 23 5.27 -1.53 -2.45
CA ALA A 23 4.70 -1.85 -1.16
C ALA A 23 4.05 -0.62 -0.51
N LYS A 24 4.71 0.56 -0.58
CA LYS A 24 4.15 1.82 -0.09
C LYS A 24 2.91 2.24 -0.85
N ASP A 25 2.94 2.17 -2.19
CA ASP A 25 1.79 2.48 -3.03
C ASP A 25 0.60 1.57 -2.69
N ARG A 26 0.84 0.28 -2.51
CA ARG A 26 -0.21 -0.68 -2.12
C ARG A 26 -0.72 -0.42 -0.70
N SER A 27 0.19 -0.18 0.25
CA SER A 27 -0.16 0.11 1.65
C SER A 27 -1.08 1.32 1.74
N HIS A 28 -0.77 2.37 0.98
CA HIS A 28 -1.58 3.59 0.90
C HIS A 28 -3.02 3.30 0.44
N ILE A 29 -3.20 2.45 -0.58
CA ILE A 29 -4.54 2.06 -1.04
C ILE A 29 -5.28 1.22 0.00
N VAL A 30 -4.60 0.23 0.59
CA VAL A 30 -5.20 -0.66 1.60
C VAL A 30 -5.64 0.12 2.83
N GLU A 31 -4.85 1.11 3.28
CA GLU A 31 -5.22 2.02 4.37
C GLU A 31 -6.52 2.76 4.08
N GLY A 32 -6.68 3.31 2.87
CA GLY A 32 -7.92 3.98 2.47
C GLY A 32 -9.12 3.03 2.44
N ILE A 33 -8.95 1.81 1.95
CA ILE A 33 -9.99 0.78 1.96
C ILE A 33 -10.41 0.45 3.40
N ILE A 34 -9.47 0.28 4.33
CA ILE A 34 -9.77 0.00 5.74
C ILE A 34 -10.57 1.16 6.34
N VAL A 35 -10.14 2.40 6.16
CA VAL A 35 -10.86 3.60 6.62
C VAL A 35 -12.28 3.64 6.05
N GLY A 36 -12.44 3.35 4.76
CA GLY A 36 -13.74 3.31 4.10
C GLY A 36 -14.67 2.23 4.65
N LEU A 37 -14.14 1.02 4.90
CA LEU A 37 -14.91 -0.10 5.46
C LEU A 37 -15.27 0.13 6.93
N ASP A 38 -14.41 0.80 7.70
CA ASP A 38 -14.66 1.17 9.09
C ASP A 38 -15.77 2.23 9.20
N ASN A 39 -15.96 3.03 8.15
CA ASN A 39 -16.96 4.10 8.07
C ASN A 39 -18.03 3.84 6.97
N LEU A 40 -18.35 2.57 6.73
CA LEU A 40 -19.12 2.13 5.56
C LEU A 40 -20.45 2.87 5.38
N ASP A 41 -21.22 3.05 6.45
CA ASP A 41 -22.52 3.73 6.37
C ASP A 41 -22.37 5.19 5.91
N GLY A 42 -21.37 5.89 6.44
CA GLY A 42 -21.05 7.26 6.03
C GLY A 42 -20.57 7.34 4.58
N VAL A 43 -19.75 6.38 4.14
CA VAL A 43 -19.31 6.27 2.74
C VAL A 43 -20.50 6.07 1.80
N ILE A 44 -21.40 5.12 2.11
CA ILE A 44 -22.58 4.82 1.30
C ILE A 44 -23.50 6.04 1.22
N ASP A 45 -23.73 6.73 2.33
CA ASP A 45 -24.57 7.92 2.37
C ASP A 45 -24.03 9.07 1.51
N ARG A 46 -22.70 9.29 1.54
CA ARG A 46 -22.05 10.32 0.70
C ARG A 46 -22.15 9.96 -0.78
N ILE A 47 -21.85 8.71 -1.15
CA ILE A 47 -21.96 8.23 -2.54
C ILE A 47 -23.40 8.36 -3.05
N ARG A 48 -24.40 8.02 -2.24
CA ARG A 48 -25.83 8.13 -2.62
C ARG A 48 -26.31 9.56 -2.80
N LYS A 49 -25.77 10.52 -2.04
CA LYS A 49 -26.14 11.94 -2.12
C LYS A 49 -25.39 12.68 -3.24
N ALA A 50 -24.25 12.15 -3.66
CA ALA A 50 -23.45 12.77 -4.71
C ALA A 50 -24.18 12.74 -6.07
N SER A 51 -24.13 13.88 -6.77
CA SER A 51 -24.70 14.03 -8.10
C SER A 51 -23.89 13.37 -9.23
N SER A 52 -22.64 12.99 -8.94
CA SER A 52 -21.69 12.45 -9.92
C SER A 52 -20.58 11.68 -9.23
N HIS A 53 -19.84 10.91 -10.01
CA HIS A 53 -18.61 10.26 -9.56
C HIS A 53 -17.57 11.26 -9.03
N ALA A 54 -17.35 12.38 -9.74
CA ALA A 54 -16.39 13.39 -9.32
C ALA A 54 -16.76 14.05 -7.98
N THR A 55 -18.05 14.30 -7.76
CA THR A 55 -18.54 14.87 -6.49
C THR A 55 -18.46 13.85 -5.35
N ALA A 56 -18.77 12.57 -5.60
CA ALA A 56 -18.58 11.51 -4.61
C ALA A 56 -17.11 11.38 -4.18
N SER A 57 -16.19 11.32 -5.14
CA SER A 57 -14.74 11.24 -4.87
C SER A 57 -14.26 12.43 -4.05
N ALA A 58 -14.66 13.66 -4.41
CA ALA A 58 -14.31 14.87 -3.67
C ALA A 58 -14.85 14.87 -2.22
N ASP A 59 -16.10 14.44 -2.03
CA ASP A 59 -16.72 14.37 -0.71
C ASP A 59 -16.04 13.33 0.18
N LEU A 60 -15.73 12.13 -0.34
CA LEU A 60 -15.02 11.09 0.40
C LEU A 60 -13.63 11.55 0.82
N ARG A 61 -12.89 12.22 -0.08
CA ARG A 61 -11.57 12.80 0.23
C ARG A 61 -11.64 13.80 1.36
N LYS A 62 -12.62 14.70 1.31
CA LYS A 62 -12.79 15.78 2.29
C LYS A 62 -13.20 15.24 3.66
N GLU A 63 -14.17 14.33 3.69
CA GLU A 63 -14.76 13.85 4.95
C GLU A 63 -13.83 12.90 5.69
N PHE A 64 -13.17 11.99 4.97
CA PHE A 64 -12.35 10.92 5.55
C PHE A 64 -10.85 11.17 5.43
N ASN A 65 -10.45 12.39 5.03
CA ASN A 65 -9.06 12.79 4.80
C ASN A 65 -8.29 11.83 3.89
N LEU A 66 -8.93 11.42 2.79
CA LEU A 66 -8.38 10.45 1.84
C LEU A 66 -7.70 11.16 0.67
N SER A 67 -6.67 10.52 0.14
CA SER A 67 -6.14 10.86 -1.18
C SER A 67 -7.12 10.50 -2.30
N GLU A 68 -6.89 11.05 -3.49
CA GLU A 68 -7.66 10.70 -4.68
C GLU A 68 -7.65 9.20 -4.97
N LYS A 69 -6.46 8.59 -5.03
CA LYS A 69 -6.34 7.14 -5.31
C LYS A 69 -7.07 6.27 -4.27
N GLN A 70 -7.12 6.69 -3.02
CA GLN A 70 -7.85 5.97 -1.96
C GLN A 70 -9.36 6.10 -2.15
N ALA A 71 -9.86 7.30 -2.43
CA ALA A 71 -11.29 7.51 -2.68
C ALA A 71 -11.77 6.70 -3.89
N GLU A 72 -11.00 6.70 -4.98
CA GLU A 72 -11.25 5.85 -6.16
C GLU A 72 -11.29 4.36 -5.76
N ALA A 73 -10.30 3.89 -5.00
CA ALA A 73 -10.24 2.50 -4.57
C ALA A 73 -11.42 2.08 -3.67
N ILE A 74 -11.98 2.99 -2.87
CA ILE A 74 -13.19 2.75 -2.07
C ILE A 74 -14.43 2.64 -2.97
N MET A 75 -14.56 3.54 -3.96
CA MET A 75 -15.68 3.51 -4.90
C MET A 75 -15.68 2.24 -5.77
N ASP A 76 -14.51 1.67 -6.04
CA ASP A 76 -14.35 0.41 -6.77
C ASP A 76 -14.66 -0.85 -5.93
N ILE A 77 -14.97 -0.71 -4.63
CA ILE A 77 -15.28 -1.86 -3.77
C ILE A 77 -16.61 -2.50 -4.18
N ASN A 78 -16.58 -3.80 -4.45
CA ASN A 78 -17.78 -4.61 -4.64
C ASN A 78 -18.41 -5.01 -3.29
N LEU A 79 -19.74 -5.03 -3.20
CA LEU A 79 -20.52 -5.48 -2.03
C LEU A 79 -20.04 -6.81 -1.43
N ARG A 80 -19.50 -7.74 -2.21
CA ARG A 80 -18.94 -9.01 -1.71
C ARG A 80 -17.78 -8.82 -0.72
N ARG A 81 -17.02 -7.73 -0.85
CA ARG A 81 -15.88 -7.39 0.01
C ARG A 81 -16.27 -6.82 1.37
N LEU A 82 -17.56 -6.59 1.61
CA LEU A 82 -18.07 -6.06 2.87
C LEU A 82 -18.22 -7.11 3.97
N THR A 83 -18.09 -8.40 3.62
CA THR A 83 -18.13 -9.48 4.62
C THR A 83 -16.96 -9.36 5.60
N LEU A 84 -17.15 -9.86 6.83
CA LEU A 84 -16.11 -9.83 7.86
C LEU A 84 -14.81 -10.50 7.39
N LEU A 85 -14.91 -11.61 6.66
CA LEU A 85 -13.76 -12.33 6.13
C LEU A 85 -12.97 -11.49 5.13
N GLU A 86 -13.63 -10.81 4.19
CA GLU A 86 -12.97 -9.99 3.18
C GLU A 86 -12.37 -8.72 3.81
N ARG A 87 -13.05 -8.09 4.78
CA ARG A 87 -12.47 -6.98 5.56
C ARG A 87 -11.19 -7.40 6.28
N ASN A 88 -11.20 -8.56 6.94
CA ASN A 88 -10.02 -9.08 7.64
C ASN A 88 -8.83 -9.31 6.70
N LYS A 89 -9.08 -9.72 5.44
CA LYS A 89 -8.00 -9.85 4.45
C LYS A 89 -7.28 -8.54 4.18
N PHE A 90 -8.00 -7.40 4.12
CA PHE A 90 -7.36 -6.08 3.96
C PHE A 90 -6.53 -5.70 5.18
N VAL A 91 -7.01 -5.98 6.38
CA VAL A 91 -6.27 -5.72 7.63
C VAL A 91 -4.98 -6.55 7.67
N GLU A 92 -5.06 -7.84 7.36
CA GLU A 92 -3.88 -8.72 7.30
C GLU A 92 -2.93 -8.34 6.16
N GLU A 93 -3.46 -7.94 5.00
CA GLU A 93 -2.65 -7.39 3.91
C GLU A 93 -1.89 -6.13 4.36
N GLY A 94 -2.56 -5.21 5.05
CA GLY A 94 -1.94 -4.00 5.59
C GLY A 94 -0.81 -4.31 6.58
N LYS A 95 -1.02 -5.26 7.49
CA LYS A 95 0.03 -5.73 8.42
C LYS A 95 1.24 -6.30 7.68
N SER A 96 1.00 -7.18 6.70
CA SER A 96 2.06 -7.76 5.88
C SER A 96 2.83 -6.71 5.09
N LEU A 97 2.14 -5.69 4.56
CA LEU A 97 2.77 -4.59 3.84
C LEU A 97 3.64 -3.73 4.76
N MET A 98 3.18 -3.43 5.98
CA MET A 98 3.99 -2.70 6.97
C MET A 98 5.28 -3.47 7.32
N GLU A 99 5.18 -4.78 7.56
CA GLU A 99 6.35 -5.61 7.79
C GLU A 99 7.31 -5.62 6.60
N GLN A 100 6.78 -5.73 5.37
CA GLN A 100 7.59 -5.71 4.15
C GLN A 100 8.29 -4.36 3.96
N ILE A 101 7.60 -3.25 4.23
CA ILE A 101 8.15 -1.90 4.17
C ILE A 101 9.31 -1.76 5.17
N SER A 102 9.10 -2.15 6.44
CA SER A 102 10.15 -2.09 7.46
C SER A 102 11.39 -2.89 7.06
N LYS A 103 11.20 -4.15 6.61
CA LYS A 103 12.29 -5.02 6.15
C LYS A 103 13.06 -4.42 4.97
N LEU A 104 12.36 -3.76 4.05
CA LEU A 104 12.99 -3.13 2.87
C LEU A 104 13.69 -1.81 3.22
N GLU A 105 13.15 -1.02 4.14
CA GLU A 105 13.79 0.20 4.65
C GLU A 105 15.06 -0.13 5.43
N GLU A 106 15.01 -1.12 6.32
CA GLU A 106 16.20 -1.63 7.02
C GLU A 106 17.29 -2.10 6.04
N LEU A 107 16.90 -2.86 5.01
CA LEU A 107 17.83 -3.32 3.97
C LEU A 107 18.50 -2.14 3.24
N LEU A 108 17.78 -1.06 2.98
CA LEU A 108 18.29 0.11 2.27
C LEU A 108 19.12 1.05 3.15
N LEU A 109 18.92 1.04 4.47
CA LEU A 109 19.70 1.84 5.42
C LEU A 109 21.11 1.29 5.62
N SER A 110 21.31 -0.03 5.46
CA SER A 110 22.60 -0.67 5.72
C SER A 110 23.17 -1.34 4.47
N LYS A 111 24.24 -0.76 3.91
CA LYS A 111 25.06 -1.43 2.87
C LYS A 111 25.51 -2.83 3.30
N LYS A 112 25.70 -3.06 4.61
CA LYS A 112 26.10 -4.37 5.16
C LYS A 112 25.00 -5.43 4.99
N LEU A 113 23.73 -5.06 5.12
CA LEU A 113 22.60 -5.97 4.89
C LEU A 113 22.44 -6.31 3.40
N ILE A 114 22.74 -5.36 2.50
CA ILE A 114 22.76 -5.61 1.05
C ILE A 114 23.84 -6.66 0.70
N PHE A 115 25.02 -6.57 1.31
CA PHE A 115 26.08 -7.57 1.15
C PHE A 115 25.68 -8.96 1.70
N GLN A 116 25.06 -9.03 2.88
CA GLN A 116 24.57 -10.32 3.43
C GLN A 116 23.45 -10.93 2.58
N LYS A 117 22.57 -10.10 2.01
CA LYS A 117 21.52 -10.58 1.11
C LYS A 117 22.10 -11.12 -0.20
N PHE A 118 23.19 -10.53 -0.68
CA PHE A 118 23.95 -11.08 -1.81
C PHE A 118 24.54 -12.47 -1.51
N GLU A 119 25.07 -12.71 -0.30
CA GLU A 119 25.58 -14.04 0.08
C GLU A 119 24.48 -15.11 0.16
N ASN A 120 23.25 -14.73 0.52
CA ASN A 120 22.10 -15.65 0.56
C ASN A 120 21.44 -15.89 -0.81
N ASP A 121 21.72 -15.06 -1.82
CA ASP A 121 21.19 -15.16 -3.18
C ASP A 121 22.13 -15.96 -4.14
N ILE A 122 23.24 -16.52 -3.63
CA ILE A 122 24.19 -17.42 -4.33
C ILE A 122 23.95 -18.86 -3.88
#